data_AF-K1THT6-F1
#
_entry.id   AF-K1THT6-F1
#
_cell.length_a   1.000
_cell.length_b   1.000
_cell.length_c   1.000
_cell.angle_alpha   90.00
_cell.angle_beta   90.00
_cell.angle_gamma   90.00
#
_symmetry.space_group_name_H-M   'P 1'
#
loop_
_entity.id
_entity.type
_entity.pdbx_description
1 polymer ?
#
loop_
_entity_poly.entity_id
_entity_poly.type
_entity_poly.pdbx_seq_one_letter_code
_entity_poly.pdbx_strand_id
1 'polypeptide(L)'
;RIIMFDEMTMAQMMAGFPNLLGIPYQMIPVFMVSEMDQLTLIPYIDAIESYGLPSDTCPLPTAECGCAVKDEYPMCGQGFIASSMPCDGSVMATSFQDRRFSKFMPSYPLCMPVRYDDEDTTEMAAADMKDCIHWVEGLTGETWNWDTYFATMEKMNECTRLEMEKWE
;
A
#
# COMPACT_ATOMS: atom_id res chain seq x y z
N ARG A 1 -2.40 -4.43 -17.35
CA ARG A 1 -2.32 -3.03 -16.85
C ARG A 1 -1.84 -3.08 -15.41
N ILE A 2 -1.11 -2.08 -14.91
CA ILE A 2 -0.48 -2.14 -13.58
C ILE A 2 -1.07 -1.06 -12.68
N ILE A 3 -1.52 -1.45 -11.49
CA ILE A 3 -1.85 -0.54 -10.40
C ILE A 3 -0.89 -0.83 -9.26
N MET A 4 -0.32 0.25 -8.73
CA MET A 4 0.64 0.21 -7.65
C MET A 4 -0.12 0.49 -6.36
N PHE A 5 0.29 -0.12 -5.26
CA PHE A 5 -0.28 0.17 -3.96
C PHE A 5 0.81 0.13 -2.90
N ASP A 6 0.56 0.82 -1.79
CA ASP A 6 1.38 0.77 -0.60
C ASP A 6 1.42 -0.66 -0.07
N GLU A 7 2.59 -1.21 0.23
CA GLU A 7 2.78 -2.61 0.58
C GLU A 7 2.02 -3.07 1.82
N MET A 8 1.65 -2.14 2.70
CA MET A 8 0.84 -2.43 3.89
C MET A 8 -0.66 -2.41 3.60
N THR A 9 -1.06 -1.97 2.41
CA THR A 9 -2.43 -2.11 1.92
C THR A 9 -2.75 -3.59 1.73
N MET A 10 -4.01 -3.96 1.95
CA MET A 10 -4.46 -5.33 1.69
C MET A 10 -4.28 -5.67 0.19
N ALA A 11 -3.27 -6.46 -0.17
CA ALA A 11 -3.05 -6.89 -1.55
C ALA A 11 -4.27 -7.64 -2.14
N GLN A 12 -5.09 -8.22 -1.26
CA GLN A 12 -6.37 -8.87 -1.53
C GLN A 12 -7.34 -7.99 -2.31
N MET A 13 -7.29 -6.66 -2.19
CA MET A 13 -8.18 -5.78 -2.96
C MET A 13 -8.01 -5.96 -4.47
N MET A 14 -6.79 -6.29 -4.91
CA MET A 14 -6.50 -6.46 -6.33
C MET A 14 -7.15 -7.70 -6.93
N ALA A 15 -7.62 -8.65 -6.09
CA ALA A 15 -8.39 -9.80 -6.56
C ALA A 15 -9.74 -9.41 -7.20
N GLY A 16 -10.28 -8.24 -6.84
CA GLY A 16 -11.47 -7.70 -7.50
C GLY A 16 -11.21 -7.19 -8.92
N PHE A 17 -9.95 -7.03 -9.33
CA PHE A 17 -9.57 -6.61 -10.67
C PHE A 17 -8.72 -7.69 -11.38
N PRO A 18 -9.33 -8.78 -11.87
CA PRO A 18 -8.59 -9.94 -12.40
C PRO A 18 -7.67 -9.64 -13.59
N ASN A 19 -7.94 -8.57 -14.34
CA ASN A 19 -7.15 -8.14 -15.50
C ASN A 19 -6.05 -7.12 -15.15
N LEU A 20 -6.01 -6.64 -13.91
CA LEU A 20 -5.00 -5.72 -13.40
C LEU A 20 -3.92 -6.50 -12.66
N LEU A 21 -2.67 -6.10 -12.87
CA LEU A 21 -1.55 -6.54 -12.05
C LEU A 21 -1.38 -5.52 -10.92
N GLY A 22 -1.70 -5.94 -9.71
CA GLY A 22 -1.39 -5.20 -8.50
C GLY A 22 0.07 -5.41 -8.09
N ILE A 23 0.83 -4.33 -7.90
CA ILE A 23 2.21 -4.41 -7.41
C ILE A 23 2.35 -3.57 -6.14
N PRO A 24 2.76 -4.18 -5.01
CA PRO A 24 3.15 -3.42 -3.83
C PRO A 24 4.46 -2.68 -4.14
N TYR A 25 4.41 -1.35 -4.15
CA TYR A 25 5.47 -0.54 -4.76
C TYR A 25 6.77 -0.60 -3.96
N GLN A 26 6.67 -0.48 -2.63
CA GLN A 26 7.82 -0.47 -1.72
C GLN A 26 8.36 -1.87 -1.43
N MET A 27 7.63 -2.93 -1.80
CA MET A 27 8.04 -4.30 -1.53
C MET A 27 9.41 -4.63 -2.14
N ILE A 28 9.67 -4.18 -3.37
CA ILE A 28 10.92 -4.50 -4.08
C ILE A 28 12.09 -3.63 -3.61
N PRO A 29 12.01 -2.28 -3.63
CA PRO A 29 13.16 -1.43 -3.35
C PRO A 29 13.47 -1.26 -1.85
N VAL A 30 12.51 -1.54 -0.95
CA VAL A 30 12.66 -1.33 0.49
C VAL A 30 12.57 -2.65 1.26
N PHE A 31 11.41 -3.32 1.25
CA PHE A 31 11.19 -4.48 2.12
C PHE A 31 12.08 -5.67 1.77
N MET A 32 12.10 -6.10 0.51
CA MET A 32 12.81 -7.31 0.11
C MET A 32 14.31 -7.20 0.39
N VAL A 33 14.90 -6.02 0.18
CA VAL A 33 16.32 -5.78 0.46
C VAL A 33 16.59 -5.68 1.96
N SER A 34 15.66 -5.13 2.74
CA SER A 34 15.82 -5.03 4.20
C SER A 34 15.69 -6.38 4.92
N GLU A 35 14.89 -7.30 4.37
CA GLU A 35 14.81 -8.69 4.86
C GLU A 35 16.11 -9.47 4.58
N MET A 36 16.85 -9.10 3.52
CA MET A 36 18.15 -9.71 3.21
C MET A 36 19.29 -9.11 4.03
N ASP A 37 19.36 -7.78 4.12
CA ASP A 37 20.31 -7.04 4.94
C ASP A 37 19.70 -5.70 5.38
N GLN A 38 19.48 -5.57 6.69
CA GLN A 38 18.87 -4.39 7.29
C GLN A 38 19.68 -3.11 7.08
N LEU A 39 20.99 -3.21 6.83
CA LEU A 39 21.86 -2.05 6.61
C LEU A 39 21.70 -1.44 5.22
N THR A 40 21.02 -2.12 4.30
CA THR A 40 20.74 -1.59 2.95
C THR A 40 19.88 -0.34 2.96
N LEU A 41 19.10 -0.10 4.02
CA LEU A 41 18.21 1.05 4.14
C LEU A 41 18.88 2.31 4.70
N ILE A 42 20.08 2.22 5.30
CA ILE A 42 20.78 3.36 5.91
C ILE A 42 20.92 4.54 4.92
N PRO A 43 21.33 4.33 3.64
CA PRO A 43 21.43 5.43 2.69
C PRO A 43 20.12 6.16 2.40
N TYR A 44 18.97 5.49 2.54
CA TYR A 44 17.65 6.08 2.38
C TYR A 44 17.24 6.86 3.63
N ILE A 45 17.48 6.29 4.81
CA ILE A 45 17.21 6.94 6.09
C ILE A 45 18.01 8.24 6.22
N ASP A 46 19.33 8.19 6.01
CA ASP A 46 20.20 9.38 6.06
C ASP A 46 19.73 10.47 5.09
N ALA A 47 19.29 10.08 3.90
CA ALA A 47 18.84 11.00 2.86
C ALA A 47 17.56 11.74 3.25
N ILE A 48 16.57 11.03 3.79
CA ILE A 48 15.29 11.65 4.14
C ILE A 48 15.38 12.47 5.42
N GLU A 49 16.15 12.03 6.42
CA GLU A 49 16.34 12.78 7.66
C GLU A 49 17.07 14.09 7.37
N SER A 50 18.08 14.04 6.50
CA SER A 50 18.76 15.25 5.99
C SER A 50 17.84 16.16 5.17
N TYR A 51 16.83 15.58 4.51
CA TYR A 51 15.82 16.33 3.76
C TYR A 51 14.79 17.01 4.66
N GLY A 52 14.66 16.57 5.92
CA GLY A 52 13.84 17.20 6.95
C GLY A 52 12.78 16.30 7.57
N LEU A 53 12.80 14.99 7.33
CA LEU A 53 11.94 14.07 8.07
C LEU A 53 12.47 13.88 9.51
N PRO A 54 11.61 13.94 10.55
CA PRO A 54 12.03 13.66 11.92
C PRO A 54 12.58 12.24 12.10
N SER A 55 13.71 12.13 12.81
CA SER A 55 14.42 10.87 13.07
C SER A 55 13.75 9.98 14.14
N ASP A 56 12.58 10.36 14.65
CA ASP A 56 11.77 9.58 15.60
C ASP A 56 10.72 8.71 14.91
N THR A 57 10.67 8.73 13.58
CA THR A 57 9.80 7.86 12.78
C THR A 57 10.40 6.44 12.67
N CYS A 58 9.54 5.41 12.60
CA CYS A 58 9.94 4.04 12.32
C CYS A 58 10.87 3.95 11.08
N PRO A 59 11.97 3.17 11.11
CA PRO A 59 12.95 3.12 10.03
C PRO A 59 12.36 2.68 8.68
N LEU A 60 11.23 1.97 8.70
CA LEU A 60 10.58 1.45 7.49
C LEU A 60 9.96 2.58 6.63
N PRO A 61 8.94 3.34 7.09
CA PRO A 61 8.41 4.48 6.32
C PRO A 61 9.46 5.56 6.08
N THR A 62 10.44 5.72 6.99
CA THR A 62 11.60 6.60 6.77
C THR A 62 12.39 6.15 5.53
N ALA A 63 12.72 4.86 5.40
CA ALA A 63 13.43 4.35 4.23
C ALA A 63 12.60 4.47 2.94
N GLU A 64 11.28 4.28 3.00
CA GLU A 64 10.39 4.49 1.85
C GLU A 64 10.40 5.93 1.36
N CYS A 65 10.30 6.89 2.27
CA CYS A 65 10.44 8.31 1.95
C CYS A 65 11.82 8.60 1.35
N GLY A 66 12.88 8.00 1.90
CA GLY A 66 14.23 8.12 1.38
C GLY A 66 14.39 7.60 -0.03
N CYS A 67 13.78 6.45 -0.35
CA CYS A 67 13.73 5.89 -1.70
C CYS A 67 13.00 6.85 -2.67
N ALA A 68 11.89 7.48 -2.23
CA ALA A 68 11.19 8.51 -3.01
C ALA A 68 12.04 9.77 -3.26
N VAL A 69 12.78 10.23 -2.25
CA VAL A 69 13.66 11.40 -2.35
C VAL A 69 14.89 11.12 -3.22
N LYS A 70 15.40 9.89 -3.19
CA LYS A 70 16.54 9.43 -4.02
C LYS A 70 16.16 9.14 -5.47
N ASP A 71 14.88 9.12 -5.79
CA ASP A 71 14.35 8.83 -7.12
C ASP A 71 14.61 7.39 -7.60
N GLU A 72 14.55 6.43 -6.67
CA GLU A 72 14.92 5.04 -6.94
C GLU A 72 13.71 4.10 -7.04
N TYR A 73 12.50 4.63 -6.83
CA TYR A 73 11.27 3.92 -7.14
C TYR A 73 11.09 3.74 -8.66
N PRO A 74 10.74 2.54 -9.14
CA PRO A 74 10.52 2.32 -10.56
C PRO A 74 9.33 3.15 -11.07
N MET A 75 9.52 3.99 -12.07
CA MET A 75 8.46 4.81 -12.66
C MET A 75 7.52 3.94 -13.54
N CYS A 76 6.58 3.24 -12.91
CA CYS A 76 5.63 2.36 -13.58
C CYS A 76 4.24 2.43 -12.93
N GLY A 77 3.26 1.79 -13.58
CA GLY A 77 1.87 1.79 -13.12
C GLY A 77 1.05 2.94 -13.69
N GLN A 78 -0.28 2.81 -13.59
CA GLN A 78 -1.24 3.83 -14.00
C GLN A 78 -1.71 4.70 -12.84
N GLY A 79 -1.68 4.19 -11.61
CA GLY A 79 -2.03 4.89 -10.37
C GLY A 79 -1.38 4.21 -9.17
N PHE A 80 -1.32 4.96 -8.06
CA PHE A 80 -0.80 4.50 -6.77
C PHE A 80 -1.88 4.59 -5.70
N ILE A 81 -2.15 3.50 -4.97
CA ILE A 81 -3.06 3.50 -3.82
C ILE A 81 -2.20 3.61 -2.57
N ALA A 82 -2.26 4.76 -1.90
CA ALA A 82 -1.61 4.96 -0.62
C ALA A 82 -2.52 4.46 0.52
N SER A 83 -1.96 4.18 1.69
CA SER A 83 -2.69 3.58 2.81
C SER A 83 -2.46 4.34 4.12
N SER A 84 -3.53 4.44 4.93
CA SER A 84 -3.43 4.90 6.31
C SER A 84 -2.95 3.84 7.30
N MET A 85 -2.78 2.59 6.86
CA MET A 85 -2.34 1.46 7.66
C MET A 85 -0.87 1.10 7.40
N PRO A 86 -0.16 0.55 8.42
CA PRO A 86 -0.68 0.22 9.75
C PRO A 86 -0.62 1.39 10.74
N CYS A 87 0.04 2.50 10.39
CA CYS A 87 0.35 3.55 11.35
C CYS A 87 0.49 4.94 10.70
N ASP A 88 0.60 5.96 11.55
CA ASP A 88 0.83 7.35 11.13
C ASP A 88 2.14 7.52 10.34
N GLY A 89 3.09 6.59 10.47
CA GLY A 89 4.29 6.54 9.63
C GLY A 89 3.97 6.34 8.15
N SER A 90 2.99 5.48 7.82
CA SER A 90 2.54 5.25 6.44
C SER A 90 1.77 6.46 5.88
N VAL A 91 0.95 7.11 6.72
CA VAL A 91 0.28 8.36 6.37
C VAL A 91 1.30 9.46 6.05
N MET A 92 2.34 9.57 6.87
CA MET A 92 3.43 10.51 6.64
C MET A 92 4.16 10.16 5.32
N ALA A 93 4.48 8.88 5.09
CA ALA A 93 5.19 8.45 3.88
C ALA A 93 4.44 8.78 2.60
N THR A 94 3.12 8.65 2.63
CA THR A 94 2.21 9.03 1.54
C THR A 94 2.46 10.46 1.06
N SER A 95 2.76 11.41 1.94
CA SER A 95 2.97 12.81 1.55
C SER A 95 4.27 13.04 0.75
N PHE A 96 5.35 12.33 1.12
CA PHE A 96 6.62 12.39 0.40
C PHE A 96 6.54 11.66 -0.93
N GLN A 97 5.87 10.50 -0.92
CA GLN A 97 5.57 9.71 -2.10
C GLN A 97 4.70 10.49 -3.08
N ASP A 98 3.59 11.08 -2.66
CA ASP A 98 2.69 11.85 -3.52
C ASP A 98 3.38 13.07 -4.15
N ARG A 99 4.23 13.77 -3.39
CA ARG A 99 5.05 14.86 -3.95
C ARG A 99 5.95 14.40 -5.09
N ARG A 100 6.43 13.15 -5.06
CA ARG A 100 7.22 12.55 -6.13
C ARG A 100 6.32 12.01 -7.25
N PHE A 101 5.22 11.33 -6.90
CA PHE A 101 4.36 10.56 -7.79
C PHE A 101 3.41 11.43 -8.60
N SER A 102 2.87 12.50 -8.02
CA SER A 102 1.98 13.47 -8.69
C SER A 102 2.53 14.04 -10.00
N LYS A 103 3.85 13.96 -10.22
CA LYS A 103 4.49 14.34 -11.49
C LYS A 103 4.25 13.35 -12.64
N PHE A 104 3.89 12.10 -12.36
CA PHE A 104 3.81 11.04 -13.37
C PHE A 104 2.64 10.06 -13.19
N MET A 105 2.07 9.92 -12.00
CA MET A 105 0.88 9.10 -11.77
C MET A 105 0.00 9.69 -10.65
N PRO A 106 -1.33 9.57 -10.76
CA PRO A 106 -2.24 9.96 -9.70
C PRO A 106 -2.18 8.99 -8.52
N SER A 107 -2.44 9.50 -7.32
CA SER A 107 -2.52 8.72 -6.08
C SER A 107 -3.93 8.75 -5.49
N TYR A 108 -4.31 7.70 -4.75
CA TYR A 108 -5.54 7.63 -3.95
C TYR A 108 -5.18 7.28 -2.50
N PRO A 109 -5.47 8.14 -1.51
CA PRO A 109 -5.21 7.85 -0.10
C PRO A 109 -6.35 7.02 0.51
N LEU A 110 -6.20 5.70 0.53
CA LEU A 110 -7.17 4.78 1.12
C LEU A 110 -7.09 4.80 2.65
N CYS A 111 -8.21 5.14 3.29
CA CYS A 111 -8.34 5.20 4.74
C CYS A 111 -9.03 3.96 5.29
N MET A 112 -8.25 3.14 5.99
CA MET A 112 -8.74 1.95 6.67
C MET A 112 -9.25 2.29 8.08
N PRO A 113 -10.20 1.52 8.63
CA PRO A 113 -10.79 1.83 9.92
C PRO A 113 -9.83 1.39 11.04
N VAL A 114 -9.65 2.27 12.03
CA VAL A 114 -8.85 1.94 13.23
C VAL A 114 -9.70 1.25 14.31
N ARG A 115 -11.04 1.41 14.26
CA ARG A 115 -11.98 0.87 15.25
C ARG A 115 -12.98 -0.10 14.59
N TYR A 116 -12.56 -1.34 14.35
CA TYR A 116 -13.40 -2.33 13.67
C TYR A 116 -14.72 -2.69 14.39
N ASP A 117 -14.86 -2.41 15.69
CA ASP A 117 -16.09 -2.63 16.45
C ASP A 117 -17.09 -1.46 16.37
N ASP A 118 -16.71 -0.33 15.77
CA ASP A 118 -17.53 0.87 15.64
C ASP A 118 -18.12 0.96 14.23
N GLU A 119 -19.44 0.76 14.13
CA GLU A 119 -20.18 0.67 12.87
C GLU A 119 -19.93 1.88 11.96
N ASP A 120 -19.97 3.10 12.51
CA ASP A 120 -19.75 4.34 11.75
C ASP A 120 -18.37 4.35 11.07
N THR A 121 -17.34 3.85 11.76
CA THR A 121 -15.98 3.83 11.20
C THR A 121 -15.84 2.75 10.12
N THR A 122 -16.51 1.62 10.29
CA THR A 122 -16.51 0.54 9.30
C THR A 122 -17.31 0.92 8.05
N GLU A 123 -18.45 1.62 8.20
CA GLU A 123 -19.22 2.15 7.07
C GLU A 123 -18.43 3.19 6.28
N MET A 124 -17.75 4.11 6.97
CA MET A 124 -16.86 5.09 6.34
C MET A 124 -15.75 4.40 5.53
N ALA A 125 -15.07 3.41 6.11
CA ALA A 125 -14.02 2.67 5.40
C ALA A 125 -14.57 1.86 4.21
N ALA A 126 -15.76 1.27 4.34
CA ALA A 126 -16.41 0.57 3.24
C ALA A 126 -16.82 1.52 2.11
N ALA A 127 -17.23 2.75 2.44
CA ALA A 127 -17.50 3.79 1.45
C ALA A 127 -16.22 4.22 0.73
N ASP A 128 -15.14 4.49 1.47
CA ASP A 128 -13.85 4.89 0.90
C ASP A 128 -13.24 3.80 0.02
N MET A 129 -13.41 2.53 0.41
CA MET A 129 -13.03 1.39 -0.44
C MET A 129 -13.80 1.36 -1.77
N LYS A 130 -15.11 1.66 -1.77
CA LYS A 130 -15.91 1.74 -3.00
C LYS A 130 -15.48 2.91 -3.87
N ASP A 131 -15.15 4.05 -3.27
CA ASP A 131 -14.63 5.22 -3.99
C ASP A 131 -13.26 4.92 -4.60
N CYS A 132 -12.39 4.21 -3.89
CA CYS A 132 -11.12 3.71 -4.41
C CYS A 132 -11.33 2.75 -5.60
N ILE A 133 -12.28 1.82 -5.50
CA ILE A 133 -12.65 0.92 -6.61
C ILE A 133 -13.06 1.74 -7.83
N HIS A 134 -13.99 2.68 -7.68
CA HIS A 134 -14.45 3.53 -8.78
C HIS A 134 -13.34 4.41 -9.36
N TRP A 135 -12.40 4.86 -8.54
CA TRP A 135 -11.22 5.58 -8.99
C TRP A 135 -10.32 4.68 -9.88
N VAL A 136 -10.06 3.43 -9.47
CA VAL A 136 -9.31 2.46 -10.28
C VAL A 136 -10.04 2.13 -11.59
N GLU A 137 -11.37 1.94 -11.54
CA GLU A 137 -12.21 1.71 -12.72
C GLU A 137 -12.10 2.89 -13.70
N GLY A 138 -12.22 4.12 -13.21
CA GLY A 138 -12.09 5.34 -14.02
C GLY A 138 -10.69 5.51 -14.64
N LEU A 139 -9.64 5.12 -13.91
CA LEU A 139 -8.26 5.26 -14.34
C LEU A 139 -7.85 4.19 -15.38
N THR A 140 -8.37 2.99 -15.25
CA THR A 140 -7.94 1.83 -16.05
C THR A 140 -8.95 1.42 -17.12
N GLY A 141 -10.24 1.70 -16.90
CA GLY A 141 -11.35 1.18 -17.70
C GLY A 141 -11.69 -0.29 -17.43
N GLU A 142 -11.03 -0.94 -16.46
CA GLU A 142 -11.47 -2.25 -15.97
C GLU A 142 -12.64 -2.09 -15.00
N THR A 143 -13.36 -3.19 -14.74
CA THR A 143 -14.50 -3.21 -13.81
C THR A 143 -14.26 -4.19 -12.67
N TRP A 144 -14.73 -3.84 -11.48
CA TRP A 144 -14.64 -4.71 -10.31
C TRP A 144 -15.47 -6.00 -10.50
N ASN A 145 -14.90 -7.13 -10.08
CA ASN A 145 -15.52 -8.44 -10.14
C ASN A 145 -15.68 -9.02 -8.72
N TRP A 146 -16.91 -8.93 -8.21
CA TRP A 146 -17.26 -9.44 -6.87
C TRP A 146 -17.09 -10.96 -6.75
N ASP A 147 -17.42 -11.72 -7.78
CA ASP A 147 -17.31 -13.19 -7.76
C ASP A 147 -15.86 -13.63 -7.59
N THR A 148 -14.94 -13.00 -8.32
CA THR A 148 -13.50 -13.26 -8.25
C THR A 148 -12.93 -12.83 -6.90
N TYR A 149 -13.36 -11.66 -6.41
CA TYR A 149 -12.98 -11.16 -5.09
C TYR A 149 -13.38 -12.14 -3.99
N PHE A 150 -14.67 -12.50 -3.89
CA PHE A 150 -15.15 -13.40 -2.84
C PHE A 150 -14.58 -14.81 -2.96
N ALA A 151 -14.44 -15.37 -4.17
CA ALA A 151 -13.78 -16.66 -4.36
C ALA A 151 -12.30 -16.65 -3.91
N THR A 152 -11.63 -15.50 -4.01
CA THR A 152 -10.27 -15.34 -3.48
C THR A 152 -10.28 -15.19 -1.96
N MET A 153 -11.27 -14.48 -1.39
CA MET A 153 -11.37 -14.28 0.06
C MET A 153 -11.68 -15.60 0.78
N GLU A 154 -12.52 -16.47 0.21
CA GLU A 154 -12.76 -17.81 0.74
C GLU A 154 -11.45 -18.62 0.86
N LYS A 155 -10.58 -18.54 -0.16
CA LYS A 155 -9.26 -19.20 -0.12
C LYS A 155 -8.33 -18.58 0.93
N MET A 156 -8.32 -17.25 1.04
CA MET A 156 -7.52 -16.56 2.06
C MET A 156 -7.97 -16.89 3.49
N ASN A 157 -9.29 -16.99 3.71
CA ASN A 157 -9.85 -17.41 4.99
C ASN A 157 -9.42 -18.84 5.33
N GLU A 158 -9.43 -19.74 4.35
CA GLU A 158 -8.93 -21.10 4.52
C GLU A 158 -7.43 -21.14 4.84
N CYS A 159 -6.60 -20.37 4.13
CA CYS A 159 -5.18 -20.25 4.45
C CYS A 159 -4.97 -19.72 5.88
N THR A 160 -5.76 -18.73 6.30
CA THR A 160 -5.68 -18.15 7.64
C THR A 160 -6.07 -19.17 8.71
N ARG A 161 -7.15 -19.95 8.48
CA ARG A 161 -7.56 -21.05 9.37
C ARG A 161 -6.46 -22.09 9.52
N LEU A 162 -5.86 -22.53 8.42
CA LEU A 162 -4.76 -23.50 8.43
C LEU A 162 -3.52 -22.96 9.15
N GLU A 163 -3.20 -21.67 8.97
CA GLU A 163 -2.11 -21.04 9.74
C GLU A 163 -2.43 -21.01 11.23
N MET A 164 -3.65 -20.66 11.64
CA MET A 164 -4.05 -20.68 13.06
C MET A 164 -3.96 -22.09 13.67
N GLU A 165 -4.49 -23.11 12.99
CA GLU A 165 -4.47 -24.51 13.44
C GLU A 165 -3.06 -25.08 13.61
N LYS A 166 -2.07 -24.57 12.86
CA LYS A 166 -0.67 -24.98 13.01
C LYS A 166 -0.07 -24.55 14.35
N TRP A 167 -0.58 -23.46 14.94
CA TRP A 167 -0.09 -22.88 16.19
C TRP A 167 -0.91 -23.29 17.43
N GLU A 168 -2.00 -24.04 17.25
CA GLU A 168 -2.81 -24.67 18.32
C GLU A 168 -2.34 -26.11 18.61
#